data_AF-A0A7G9L1S1-F1
#
_entry.id   AF-A0A7G9L1S1-F1
#
_cell.length_a   1.000
_cell.length_b   1.000
_cell.length_c   1.000
_cell.angle_alpha   90.00
_cell.angle_beta   90.00
_cell.angle_gamma   90.00
#
_symmetry.space_group_name_H-M   'P 1'
#
loop_
_entity.id
_entity.type
_entity.pdbx_description
1 polymer ?
#
loop_
_entity_poly.entity_id
_entity_poly.type
_entity_poly.pdbx_seq_one_letter_code
_entity_poly.pdbx_strand_id
1 'polypeptide(L)'
;MMKKMAVTILLLGATVGLSSAIAHPTGVAYETRGECERAAAASAKQDRERLVGAGIFPTVGAAQSTFHDDWRCEYDAEEDAWFIVDHRLD
;
A
#
# COMPACT_ATOMS: atom_id res chain seq x y z
N MET A 1 4.73 17.37 -41.03
CA MET A 1 6.02 17.10 -40.35
C MET A 1 6.08 17.87 -39.05
N MET A 2 5.94 17.19 -37.91
CA MET A 2 6.52 17.59 -36.63
C MET A 2 6.79 16.31 -35.84
N LYS A 3 8.07 15.97 -35.71
CA LYS A 3 8.61 14.85 -34.96
C LYS A 3 9.08 15.41 -33.62
N LYS A 4 8.45 15.00 -32.53
CA LYS A 4 8.90 15.25 -31.15
C LYS A 4 8.60 13.98 -30.35
N MET A 5 9.57 13.07 -30.36
CA MET A 5 10.51 12.86 -29.26
C MET A 5 9.83 12.05 -28.15
N ALA A 6 10.02 10.73 -28.25
CA ALA A 6 9.75 9.80 -27.17
C ALA A 6 10.55 10.23 -25.94
N VAL A 7 9.87 10.52 -24.84
CA VAL A 7 10.49 10.66 -23.53
C VAL A 7 10.28 9.33 -22.81
N THR A 8 11.16 8.38 -23.12
CA THR A 8 11.41 7.24 -22.25
C THR A 8 12.35 7.73 -21.16
N ILE A 9 11.84 8.04 -19.97
CA ILE A 9 12.69 8.14 -18.78
C ILE A 9 12.51 6.84 -18.01
N LEU A 10 13.52 5.98 -18.18
CA LEU A 10 13.83 4.92 -17.23
C LEU A 10 14.03 5.54 -15.85
N LEU A 11 13.27 5.08 -14.86
CA LEU A 11 13.68 5.13 -13.46
C LEU A 11 14.00 3.70 -13.03
N LEU A 12 15.20 3.25 -13.39
CA LEU A 12 15.77 1.99 -12.93
C LEU A 12 16.95 2.30 -12.00
N GLY A 13 16.78 1.95 -10.72
CA GLY A 13 17.89 1.67 -9.81
C GLY A 13 18.30 2.80 -8.88
N ALA A 14 17.83 2.72 -7.63
CA ALA A 14 18.67 2.67 -6.43
C ALA A 14 17.80 2.90 -5.18
N THR A 15 17.41 1.84 -4.48
CA THR A 15 17.09 1.95 -3.05
C THR A 15 17.88 0.89 -2.30
N VAL A 16 19.05 1.36 -1.86
CA VAL A 16 19.78 0.93 -0.67
C VAL A 16 18.89 0.23 0.37
N GLY A 17 19.38 -0.92 0.85
CA GLY A 17 18.81 -1.69 1.94
C GLY A 17 18.91 -0.99 3.29
N LEU A 18 18.19 0.13 3.45
CA LEU A 18 17.69 0.53 4.76
C LEU A 18 16.48 -0.36 5.06
N SER A 19 16.30 -0.77 6.31
CA SER A 19 15.00 -1.23 6.79
C SER A 19 14.00 -0.12 6.47
N SER A 20 13.32 -0.24 5.33
CA SER A 20 12.21 0.63 4.98
C SER A 20 11.17 0.39 6.06
N ALA A 21 10.93 1.39 6.89
CA ALA A 21 9.60 1.52 7.44
C ALA A 21 8.67 1.43 6.23
N ILE A 22 7.93 0.33 6.10
CA ILE A 22 6.97 0.13 5.04
C ILE A 22 5.92 1.21 5.30
N ALA A 23 6.04 2.34 4.62
CA ALA A 23 5.03 3.40 4.69
C ALA A 23 3.74 2.80 4.14
N HIS A 24 2.67 2.85 4.93
CA HIS A 24 1.36 2.41 4.47
C HIS A 24 0.93 3.31 3.29
N PRO A 25 0.42 2.76 2.19
CA PRO A 25 0.14 3.50 0.96
C PRO A 25 -1.15 4.35 1.03
N THR A 26 -1.40 5.02 2.16
CA THR A 26 -2.63 5.79 2.39
C THR A 26 -2.71 7.08 1.59
N GLY A 27 -1.57 7.61 1.10
CA GLY A 27 -1.52 8.79 0.21
C GLY A 27 -1.41 8.45 -1.28
N VAL A 28 -1.68 7.21 -1.68
CA VAL A 28 -1.59 6.77 -3.08
C VAL A 28 -2.99 6.77 -3.69
N ALA A 29 -3.16 7.52 -4.77
CA ALA A 29 -4.38 7.53 -5.56
C ALA A 29 -4.45 6.30 -6.48
N TYR A 30 -5.59 5.61 -6.47
CA TYR A 30 -5.89 4.50 -7.36
C TYR A 30 -7.07 4.83 -8.27
N GLU A 31 -6.96 4.51 -9.56
CA GLU A 31 -8.00 4.78 -10.56
C GLU A 31 -9.25 3.94 -10.28
N THR A 32 -9.08 2.69 -9.86
CA THR A 32 -10.19 1.79 -9.59
C THR A 32 -10.19 1.26 -8.17
N ARG A 33 -11.40 0.99 -7.64
CA ARG A 33 -11.57 0.31 -6.35
C ARG A 33 -10.77 -0.99 -6.26
N GLY A 34 -10.78 -1.80 -7.32
CA GLY A 34 -10.08 -3.08 -7.36
C GLY A 34 -8.56 -2.95 -7.29
N GLU A 35 -7.98 -1.86 -7.82
CA GLU A 35 -6.55 -1.58 -7.66
C GLU A 35 -6.21 -1.20 -6.22
N CYS A 36 -7.02 -0.35 -5.62
CA CYS A 36 -6.90 0.01 -4.21
C CYS A 36 -6.98 -1.24 -3.31
N GLU A 37 -8.00 -2.07 -3.48
CA GLU A 37 -8.22 -3.26 -2.64
C GLU A 37 -7.06 -4.26 -2.76
N ARG A 38 -6.52 -4.46 -3.97
CA ARG A 38 -5.32 -5.30 -4.16
C ARG A 38 -4.10 -4.73 -3.44
N ALA A 39 -3.90 -3.42 -3.52
CA ALA A 39 -2.78 -2.76 -2.85
C ALA A 39 -2.92 -2.79 -1.33
N ALA A 40 -4.12 -2.56 -0.80
CA ALA A 40 -4.44 -2.68 0.62
C ALA A 40 -4.16 -4.11 1.13
N ALA A 41 -4.63 -5.13 0.40
CA ALA A 41 -4.41 -6.53 0.76
C ALA A 41 -2.92 -6.91 0.75
N ALA A 42 -2.17 -6.45 -0.27
CA ALA A 42 -0.74 -6.70 -0.38
C ALA A 42 0.04 -6.04 0.77
N SER A 43 -0.27 -4.79 1.08
CA SER A 43 0.35 -4.07 2.18
C SER A 43 0.02 -4.73 3.53
N ALA A 44 -1.25 -5.11 3.75
CA ALA A 44 -1.67 -5.72 5.01
C ALA A 44 -1.01 -7.08 5.22
N LYS A 45 -0.78 -7.85 4.15
CA LYS A 45 0.01 -9.09 4.21
C LYS A 45 1.44 -8.82 4.66
N GLN A 46 2.11 -7.84 4.04
CA GLN A 46 3.49 -7.48 4.40
C GLN A 46 3.60 -7.02 5.84
N ASP A 47 2.64 -6.22 6.33
CA ASP A 47 2.67 -5.76 7.71
C ASP A 47 2.50 -6.91 8.71
N ARG A 48 1.58 -7.86 8.44
CA ARG A 48 1.45 -9.06 9.28
C ARG A 48 2.72 -9.90 9.30
N GLU A 49 3.35 -10.11 8.15
CA GLU A 49 4.62 -10.84 8.04
C GLU A 49 5.73 -10.14 8.83
N ARG A 50 5.80 -8.80 8.75
CA ARG A 50 6.74 -7.97 9.52
C ARG A 50 6.49 -8.08 11.02
N LEU A 51 5.24 -7.99 11.47
CA LEU A 51 4.88 -8.05 12.88
C LEU A 51 5.21 -9.42 13.51
N VAL A 52 5.04 -10.50 12.76
CA VAL A 52 5.47 -11.85 13.17
C VAL A 52 6.99 -11.95 13.20
N GLY A 53 7.68 -11.44 12.18
CA GLY A 53 9.15 -11.40 12.15
C GLY A 53 9.76 -10.57 13.28
N ALA A 54 9.04 -9.56 13.77
CA ALA A 54 9.41 -8.75 14.92
C ALA A 54 9.07 -9.39 16.28
N GLY A 55 8.44 -10.58 16.30
CA GLY A 55 8.04 -11.27 17.52
C GLY A 55 6.84 -10.66 18.26
N ILE A 56 6.10 -9.75 17.63
CA ILE A 56 4.91 -9.11 18.22
C ILE A 56 3.73 -10.09 18.25
N PHE A 57 3.58 -10.90 17.20
CA PHE A 57 2.58 -11.96 17.12
C PHE A 57 3.25 -13.32 16.90
N PRO A 58 2.68 -14.40 17.45
CA PRO A 58 3.22 -15.75 17.29
C PRO A 58 3.01 -16.32 15.87
N THR A 59 1.97 -15.86 15.15
CA THR A 59 1.64 -16.32 13.80
C THR A 59 1.00 -15.21 12.97
N VAL A 60 1.02 -15.37 11.64
CA VAL A 60 0.32 -14.45 10.71
C VAL A 60 -1.18 -14.45 10.99
N GLY A 61 -1.75 -15.60 11.35
CA GLY A 61 -3.17 -15.71 11.72
C GLY A 61 -3.52 -14.88 12.97
N ALA A 62 -2.65 -14.90 13.99
CA ALA A 62 -2.84 -14.08 15.20
C ALA A 62 -2.73 -12.56 14.90
N ALA A 63 -1.83 -12.18 14.01
CA ALA A 63 -1.75 -10.79 13.55
C ALA A 63 -3.01 -10.40 12.76
N GLN A 64 -3.50 -11.27 11.87
CA GLN A 64 -4.71 -11.02 11.08
C GLN A 64 -5.98 -10.92 11.93
N SER A 65 -6.15 -11.74 12.96
CA SER A 65 -7.33 -11.69 13.82
C SER A 65 -7.38 -10.42 14.68
N THR A 66 -6.23 -9.78 14.90
CA THR A 66 -6.12 -8.54 15.67
C THR A 66 -6.42 -7.32 14.81
N PHE A 67 -5.94 -7.34 13.55
CA PHE A 67 -5.98 -6.23 12.61
C PHE A 67 -6.83 -6.61 11.38
N HIS A 68 -8.13 -6.74 11.58
CA HIS A 68 -9.07 -7.18 10.55
C HIS A 68 -9.77 -5.97 9.93
N ASP A 69 -9.75 -5.87 8.61
CA ASP A 69 -10.44 -4.80 7.85
C ASP A 69 -10.07 -3.35 8.25
N ASP A 70 -8.90 -3.20 8.86
CA ASP A 70 -8.31 -1.95 9.31
C ASP A 70 -8.00 -0.98 8.16
N TRP A 71 -7.66 -1.52 6.98
CA TRP A 71 -7.36 -0.73 5.79
C TRP A 71 -8.44 -0.92 4.75
N ARG A 72 -9.19 0.14 4.49
CA ARG A 72 -10.33 0.14 3.57
C ARG A 72 -10.06 1.05 2.40
N CYS A 73 -10.77 0.82 1.31
CA CYS A 73 -10.71 1.66 0.13
C CYS A 73 -11.91 2.58 0.10
N GLU A 74 -11.64 3.88 0.20
CA GLU A 74 -12.65 4.93 0.14
C GLU A 74 -12.44 5.78 -1.11
N TYR A 75 -13.54 6.22 -1.71
CA TYR A 75 -13.50 7.07 -2.89
C TYR A 75 -13.54 8.54 -2.44
N ASP A 76 -12.57 9.31 -2.90
CA ASP A 76 -12.52 10.76 -2.74
C ASP A 76 -13.06 11.42 -4.02
N ALA A 77 -14.12 12.20 -3.88
CA ALA A 77 -14.78 12.85 -5.00
C ALA A 77 -14.07 14.15 -5.46
N GLU A 78 -13.23 14.75 -4.62
CA GLU A 78 -12.45 15.94 -4.99
C GLU A 78 -11.22 15.55 -5.84
N GLU A 79 -10.60 14.42 -5.52
CA GLU A 79 -9.46 13.86 -6.26
C GLU A 79 -9.87 12.87 -7.37
N ASP A 80 -11.15 12.50 -7.45
CA ASP A 80 -11.68 11.49 -8.39
C ASP A 80 -10.88 10.17 -8.35
N ALA A 81 -10.59 9.68 -7.14
CA ALA A 81 -9.72 8.53 -6.94
C ALA A 81 -10.08 7.72 -5.70
N TRP A 82 -9.60 6.48 -5.65
CA TRP A 82 -9.69 5.62 -4.47
C TRP A 82 -8.42 5.72 -3.64
N PHE A 83 -8.57 5.76 -2.32
CA PHE A 83 -7.48 5.83 -1.36
C PHE A 83 -7.61 4.72 -0.32
N ILE A 84 -6.46 4.28 0.18
CA ILE A 84 -6.41 3.37 1.34
C ILE A 84 -6.53 4.23 2.60
N VAL A 85 -7.55 3.98 3.40
CA VAL A 85 -7.83 4.68 4.64
C VAL A 85 -7.58 3.74 5.82
N ASP A 86 -6.94 4.26 6.86
CA ASP A 86 -6.58 3.53 8.08
C ASP A 86 -7.64 3.75 9.17
N HIS A 87 -8.41 2.71 9.47
CA HIS A 87 -9.49 2.67 10.45
C HIS A 87 -9.09 1.92 11.73
N ARG A 88 -7.79 1.70 11.99
CA ARG A 88 -7.34 0.97 13.19
C ARG A 88 -7.79 1.55 14.53
N LEU A 89 -8.18 2.82 14.54
CA LEU A 89 -8.52 3.58 15.74
C LEU A 89 -9.99 4.00 15.80
N ASP A 90 -10.81 3.54 14.84
CA ASP A 90 -12.25 3.81 14.80
C ASP A 90 -13.03 2.92 15.78
#